data_AF-A0A7C1YR52-F1
#
_entry.id   AF-A0A7C1YR52-F1
#
_cell.length_a   1.000
_cell.length_b   1.000
_cell.length_c   1.000
_cell.angle_alpha   90.00
_cell.angle_beta   90.00
_cell.angle_gamma   90.00
#
_symmetry.space_group_name_H-M   'P 1'
#
loop_
_entity.id
_entity.type
_entity.pdbx_description
1 polymer ?
#
loop_
_entity_poly.entity_id
_entity_poly.type
_entity_poly.pdbx_seq_one_letter_code
_entity_poly.pdbx_strand_id
1 'polypeptide(L)'
;MLARLRFILVLSVVLGLCVCFFIPNGYGKSRKSRQYFKWVQPDVDSSGRYIPGHWNYIGPPKPGIEWVPGHFDRKGEWVVGRWKPVGQKEDKQAVEIEEDFGE
;
A
#
# COMPACT_ATOMS: atom_id res chain seq x y z
N MET A 1 7.97 18.97 -50.55
CA MET A 1 8.25 19.47 -49.18
C MET A 1 7.01 19.52 -48.27
N LEU A 2 5.83 19.97 -48.75
CA LEU A 2 4.61 20.07 -47.91
C LEU A 2 4.12 18.74 -47.29
N ALA A 3 4.23 17.61 -48.00
CA ALA A 3 3.78 16.31 -47.47
C ALA A 3 4.61 15.85 -46.25
N ARG A 4 5.92 16.13 -46.25
CA ARG A 4 6.82 15.81 -45.13
C ARG A 4 6.51 16.69 -43.92
N LEU A 5 6.18 17.97 -44.13
CA LEU A 5 5.78 18.89 -43.07
C LEU A 5 4.45 18.47 -42.40
N ARG A 6 3.45 18.05 -43.21
CA ARG A 6 2.17 17.54 -42.69
C ARG A 6 2.36 16.27 -41.88
N PHE A 7 3.21 15.36 -42.33
CA PHE A 7 3.51 14.12 -41.60
C PHE A 7 4.19 14.39 -40.26
N ILE A 8 5.14 15.34 -40.21
CA ILE A 8 5.81 15.74 -38.97
C ILE A 8 4.83 16.36 -37.97
N LEU A 9 3.89 17.20 -38.45
CA LEU A 9 2.87 17.81 -37.59
C LEU A 9 1.88 16.77 -37.02
N VAL A 10 1.49 15.78 -37.82
CA VAL A 10 0.63 14.69 -37.32
C VAL A 10 1.38 13.84 -36.29
N LEU A 11 2.64 13.51 -36.56
CA LEU A 11 3.48 12.75 -35.62
C LEU A 11 3.66 13.48 -34.29
N SER A 12 3.90 14.80 -34.31
CA SER A 12 4.08 15.58 -33.08
C SER A 12 2.80 15.67 -32.25
N VAL A 13 1.63 15.77 -32.89
CA VAL A 13 0.32 15.75 -32.20
C VAL A 13 0.07 14.38 -31.57
N VAL A 14 0.33 13.28 -32.29
CA VAL A 14 0.15 11.92 -31.77
C VAL A 14 1.10 11.65 -30.60
N LEU A 15 2.37 12.05 -30.71
CA LEU A 15 3.35 11.92 -29.63
C LEU A 15 2.96 12.76 -28.40
N GLY A 16 2.48 14.00 -28.61
CA GLY A 16 1.97 14.85 -27.54
C GLY A 16 0.77 14.23 -26.81
N LEU A 17 -0.17 13.65 -27.55
CA LEU A 17 -1.31 12.93 -26.98
C LEU A 17 -0.87 11.68 -26.21
N CYS A 18 0.07 10.89 -26.74
CA CYS A 18 0.63 9.75 -26.02
C CYS A 18 1.26 10.16 -24.68
N VAL A 19 1.98 11.28 -24.61
CA VAL A 19 2.56 11.76 -23.35
C VAL A 19 1.46 12.17 -22.35
N CYS A 20 0.37 12.80 -22.79
CA CYS A 20 -0.73 13.18 -21.92
C CYS A 20 -1.56 11.99 -21.38
N PHE A 21 -1.72 10.94 -22.18
CA PHE A 21 -2.53 9.77 -21.80
C PHE A 21 -1.73 8.64 -21.13
N PHE A 22 -0.43 8.51 -21.39
CA PHE A 22 0.42 7.43 -20.85
C PHE A 22 1.33 7.85 -19.70
N ILE A 23 1.27 9.09 -19.20
CA ILE A 23 1.81 9.37 -17.86
C ILE A 23 0.72 8.98 -16.85
N PRO A 24 0.83 7.83 -16.16
CA PRO A 24 -0.08 7.56 -15.06
C PRO A 24 0.07 8.67 -14.02
N ASN A 25 -1.00 9.42 -13.80
CA ASN A 25 -1.20 10.25 -12.62
C ASN A 25 -1.35 9.34 -11.38
N GLY A 26 -0.27 8.65 -11.04
CA GLY A 26 -0.25 7.52 -10.11
C GLY A 26 0.53 7.80 -8.83
N TYR A 27 0.55 9.04 -8.33
CA TYR A 27 1.15 9.33 -7.02
C TYR A 27 0.24 10.17 -6.12
N GLY A 28 -1.05 9.83 -6.12
CA GLY A 28 -1.99 10.26 -5.09
C GLY A 28 -1.85 9.48 -3.77
N LYS A 29 -0.62 9.20 -3.26
CA LYS A 29 -0.49 8.69 -1.89
C LYS A 29 -0.67 9.87 -0.91
N SER A 30 -1.94 10.08 -0.55
CA SER A 30 -2.46 10.77 0.63
C SER A 30 -1.42 11.57 1.44
N ARG A 31 -1.31 12.87 1.19
CA ARG A 31 -0.55 13.79 2.06
C ARG A 31 -1.07 13.75 3.51
N LYS A 32 -2.34 13.36 3.73
CA LYS A 32 -2.96 13.17 5.05
C LYS A 32 -2.43 11.96 5.83
N SER A 33 -1.72 11.04 5.18
CA SER A 33 -1.14 9.88 5.86
C SER A 33 0.01 10.30 6.79
N ARG A 34 0.90 11.19 6.33
CA ARG A 34 2.20 11.45 6.98
C ARG A 34 2.11 12.03 8.41
N GLN A 35 1.03 12.73 8.76
CA GLN A 35 0.86 13.30 10.10
C GLN A 35 0.81 12.24 11.20
N TYR A 36 0.36 11.04 10.87
CA TYR A 36 0.21 9.93 11.80
C TYR A 36 1.31 8.89 11.65
N PHE A 37 2.33 9.13 10.83
CA PHE A 37 3.48 8.26 10.71
C PHE A 37 4.70 8.94 11.31
N LYS A 38 5.22 8.35 12.39
CA LYS A 38 6.48 8.75 13.00
C LYS A 38 7.60 7.88 12.45
N TRP A 39 8.67 8.52 11.96
CA TRP A 39 9.89 7.79 11.63
C TRP A 39 10.59 7.37 12.92
N VAL A 40 10.93 6.09 13.02
CA VAL A 40 11.75 5.51 14.07
C VAL A 40 13.15 5.37 13.52
N GLN A 41 14.13 5.94 14.22
CA GLN A 41 15.53 5.84 13.82
C GLN A 41 16.00 4.38 13.91
N PRO A 42 16.97 3.95 13.07
CA PRO A 42 17.59 2.65 13.22
C PRO A 42 18.19 2.51 14.62
N ASP A 43 18.00 1.34 15.23
CA ASP A 43 18.45 1.06 16.59
C ASP A 43 18.84 -0.42 16.73
N VAL A 44 19.49 -0.77 17.84
CA VAL A 44 19.82 -2.14 18.19
C VAL A 44 18.97 -2.54 19.39
N ASP A 45 18.23 -3.64 19.27
CA ASP A 45 17.40 -4.13 20.38
C ASP A 45 18.27 -4.63 21.56
N SER A 46 17.64 -4.86 22.72
CA SER A 46 18.33 -5.38 23.91
C SER A 46 18.99 -6.75 23.69
N SER A 47 18.63 -7.45 22.61
CA SER A 47 19.17 -8.75 22.21
C SER A 47 20.29 -8.63 21.17
N GLY A 48 20.72 -7.41 20.82
CA GLY A 48 21.79 -7.15 19.85
C GLY A 48 21.35 -7.21 18.38
N ARG A 49 20.05 -7.31 18.08
CA ARG A 49 19.54 -7.36 16.71
C ARG A 49 19.33 -5.96 16.16
N TYR A 50 19.80 -5.76 14.94
CA TYR A 50 19.64 -4.49 14.23
C TYR A 50 18.20 -4.30 13.75
N ILE A 51 17.57 -3.23 14.21
CA ILE A 51 16.28 -2.74 13.75
C ILE A 51 16.52 -1.63 12.73
N PRO A 52 16.19 -1.83 11.45
CA PRO A 52 16.30 -0.77 10.45
C PRO A 52 15.30 0.35 10.74
N GLY A 53 15.63 1.56 10.30
CA GLY A 53 14.73 2.70 10.39
C GLY A 53 13.42 2.42 9.68
N HIS A 54 12.30 2.72 10.34
CA HIS A 54 10.98 2.32 9.86
C HIS A 54 9.90 3.33 10.25
N TRP A 55 8.80 3.29 9.53
CA TRP A 55 7.61 4.08 9.86
C TRP A 55 6.78 3.36 10.90
N ASN A 56 6.32 4.09 11.91
CA ASN A 56 5.35 3.62 12.88
C ASN A 56 4.08 4.49 12.82
N TYR A 57 2.91 3.86 12.80
CA TYR A 57 1.64 4.57 12.83
C TYR A 57 1.24 4.91 14.26
N ILE A 58 0.95 6.19 14.51
CA ILE A 58 0.56 6.75 15.82
C ILE A 58 -0.82 7.44 15.75
N GLY A 59 -1.57 7.21 14.68
CA GLY A 59 -2.88 7.83 14.47
C GLY A 59 -4.03 7.04 15.09
N PRO A 60 -5.27 7.54 14.92
CA PRO A 60 -6.45 6.85 15.39
C PRO A 60 -6.64 5.50 14.69
N PRO A 61 -7.25 4.50 15.37
CA PRO A 61 -7.57 3.23 14.75
C PRO A 61 -8.49 3.43 13.53
N LYS A 62 -8.32 2.57 12.53
CA LYS A 62 -9.14 2.59 11.31
C LYS A 62 -10.09 1.39 11.35
N PRO A 63 -11.38 1.58 11.02
CA PRO A 63 -12.32 0.46 10.99
C PRO A 63 -11.90 -0.56 9.92
N GLY A 64 -11.95 -1.85 10.26
CA GLY A 64 -11.67 -2.97 9.35
C GLY A 64 -10.19 -3.21 8.99
N ILE A 65 -9.27 -2.34 9.40
CA ILE A 65 -7.82 -2.52 9.19
C ILE A 65 -7.02 -2.14 10.44
N GLU A 66 -6.08 -3.00 10.83
CA GLU A 66 -5.13 -2.76 11.92
C GLU A 66 -3.76 -2.40 11.36
N TRP A 67 -3.06 -1.49 12.03
CA TRP A 67 -1.64 -1.28 11.76
C TRP A 67 -0.84 -2.29 12.57
N VAL A 68 -0.06 -3.11 11.88
CA VAL A 68 0.92 -4.00 12.49
C VAL A 68 2.27 -3.28 12.47
N PRO A 69 2.86 -2.94 13.63
CA PRO A 69 4.20 -2.36 13.68
C PRO A 69 5.25 -3.27 13.05
N GLY A 70 6.39 -2.67 12.68
CA GLY A 70 7.53 -3.46 12.21
C GLY A 70 8.00 -4.40 13.31
N HIS A 71 8.32 -5.64 12.95
CA HIS A 71 8.69 -6.70 13.89
C HIS A 71 9.61 -7.71 13.23
N PHE A 72 10.32 -8.51 14.03
CA PHE A 72 11.04 -9.66 13.52
C PHE A 72 10.08 -10.84 13.32
N ASP A 73 10.20 -11.50 12.17
CA ASP A 73 9.47 -12.74 11.93
C ASP A 73 10.11 -13.94 12.65
N ARG A 74 9.54 -15.13 12.44
CA ARG A 74 10.05 -16.38 13.02
C ARG A 74 11.46 -16.75 12.53
N LYS A 75 11.90 -16.23 11.38
CA LYS A 75 13.24 -16.43 10.83
C LYS A 75 14.25 -15.41 11.38
N GLY A 76 13.78 -14.40 12.12
CA GLY A 76 14.61 -13.31 12.63
C GLY A 76 14.83 -12.20 11.61
N GLU A 77 14.05 -12.16 10.52
CA GLU A 77 14.12 -11.12 9.51
C GLU A 77 13.21 -9.95 9.90
N TRP A 78 13.66 -8.72 9.64
CA TRP A 78 12.84 -7.54 9.92
C TRP A 78 11.72 -7.39 8.90
N VAL A 79 10.48 -7.40 9.39
CA VAL A 79 9.27 -7.16 8.62
C VAL A 79 8.84 -5.72 8.83
N VAL A 80 8.74 -4.96 7.74
CA VAL A 80 8.27 -3.57 7.77
C VAL A 80 6.79 -3.52 8.16
N GLY A 81 6.43 -2.53 8.99
CA GLY A 81 5.06 -2.31 9.43
C GLY A 81 4.09 -2.13 8.27
N ARG A 82 2.88 -2.68 8.41
CA ARG A 82 1.87 -2.70 7.34
C ARG A 82 0.46 -2.67 7.91
N TRP A 83 -0.48 -2.20 7.10
CA TRP A 83 -1.90 -2.37 7.36
C TRP A 83 -2.31 -3.81 7.07
N LYS A 84 -3.11 -4.40 7.96
CA LYS A 84 -3.67 -5.74 7.81
C LYS A 84 -5.18 -5.66 8.01
N PRO A 85 -6.00 -6.34 7.19
CA PRO A 85 -7.43 -6.46 7.44
C PRO A 85 -7.69 -7.19 8.76
N VAL A 86 -8.58 -6.65 9.59
CA VAL A 86 -9.10 -7.35 10.78
C VAL A 86 -10.35 -8.07 10.31
N GLY A 87 -10.33 -9.42 10.33
CA GLY A 87 -11.48 -10.32 10.21
C GLY A 87 -12.54 -10.03 9.13
N GLN A 88 -12.49 -10.74 8.00
CA GLN A 88 -13.68 -11.17 7.23
C GLN A 88 -13.66 -12.70 7.11
N LYS A 89 -13.38 -13.41 8.21
CA LYS A 89 -13.30 -14.88 8.21
C LYS A 89 -14.34 -15.55 9.11
N GLU A 90 -15.03 -14.82 9.97
CA GLU A 90 -16.00 -15.40 10.91
C GLU A 90 -17.42 -15.50 10.29
N ASP A 91 -17.75 -14.65 9.32
CA ASP A 91 -19.11 -14.59 8.75
C ASP A 91 -19.45 -15.77 7.82
N LYS A 92 -18.46 -16.49 7.30
CA LYS A 92 -18.71 -17.64 6.40
C LYS A 92 -18.98 -18.95 7.15
N GLN A 93 -18.52 -19.08 8.39
CA GLN A 93 -18.69 -20.31 9.16
C GLN A 93 -20.02 -20.32 9.94
N ALA A 94 -20.60 -19.16 10.22
CA ALA A 94 -21.91 -19.06 10.88
C ALA A 94 -23.09 -19.39 9.95
N VAL A 95 -22.94 -19.19 8.63
CA VAL A 95 -24.02 -19.46 7.65
C VAL A 95 -24.15 -20.96 7.34
N GLU A 96 -23.08 -21.74 7.47
CA GLU A 96 -23.10 -23.18 7.18
C GLU A 96 -23.68 -24.03 8.34
N ILE A 97 -23.83 -23.46 9.54
CA ILE A 97 -24.34 -24.18 10.73
C ILE A 97 -25.86 -24.05 10.89
N GLU A 98 -26.50 -23.05 10.26
CA GLU A 98 -27.97 -22.91 10.30
C GLU A 98 -28.72 -23.78 9.28
N GLU A 99 -28.05 -24.32 8.26
CA GLU A 99 -28.69 -25.20 7.26
C GLU A 99 -28.77 -26.69 7.66
N ASP A 100 -28.08 -27.11 8.73
CA ASP A 100 -28.02 -28.52 9.17
C ASP A 100 -28.97 -28.85 10.36
N PHE A 101 -29.70 -27.88 10.90
CA PHE A 101 -30.61 -28.08 12.04
C PHE A 101 -32.11 -27.99 11.67
N GLY A 102 -32.43 -28.05 10.38
CA GLY A 102 -33.79 -27.97 9.85
C GLY A 102 -34.20 -29.19 9.03
N GLU A 103 -34.20 -30.38 9.63
CA GLU A 103 -35.05 -31.52 9.18
C GLU A 103 -35.96 -31.98 10.31
#